data_AF-A0A1H6M4C9-F1
#
_entry.id   AF-A0A1H6M4C9-F1
#
_cell.length_a   1.000
_cell.length_b   1.000
_cell.length_c   1.000
_cell.angle_alpha   90.00
_cell.angle_beta   90.00
_cell.angle_gamma   90.00
#
_symmetry.space_group_name_H-M   'P 1'
#
loop_
_entity.id
_entity.type
_entity.pdbx_description
1 polymer ?
#
loop_
_entity_poly.entity_id
_entity_poly.type
_entity_poly.pdbx_seq_one_letter_code
_entity_poly.pdbx_strand_id
1 'polypeptide(L)'
;MKKNIFILFVGFFGLINAQEPNGYYSTVTGLSGYAMKTKLGEIISAGYQTKSYDNLYNGYPSTDSDNFYEKDGSVLDIYSENPTGADPYNYTHGQKKCGNYSVEGDCYNREHTVPQSLFNSDSPMVSDIHHILPTDGKVNGMRSNYPYGKVSNPTYTSKNGSKLGPNSSPGYGGTVFEPINEFKGDIARGLLYFVTRYQTRLSSFSSGNILNPSNPNQGLATWELNLLLLWHQQDPVSEREIVRNNAAYTYQKNRNPFVDHPEWVTEIWGLSPLAVDDASFSKNLTIAPNPVKGNTIQVTGDKDLKQFKKAFIYNTIGQNVQTIENPFQNGNTITLKNLPKGVYILKTGELNTKFIVD
;
A
#
# COMPACT_ATOMS: atom_id res chain seq x y z
N MET A 1 47.27 -17.97 -12.92
CA MET A 1 45.87 -18.14 -12.46
C MET A 1 45.44 -16.85 -11.76
N LYS A 2 44.56 -16.05 -12.38
CA LYS A 2 44.10 -14.78 -11.81
C LYS A 2 43.06 -15.08 -10.72
N LYS A 3 43.30 -14.60 -9.49
CA LYS A 3 42.36 -14.68 -8.37
C LYS A 3 41.36 -13.51 -8.51
N ASN A 4 40.10 -13.82 -8.77
CA ASN A 4 39.02 -12.84 -8.72
C ASN A 4 38.54 -12.75 -7.27
N ILE A 5 38.76 -11.60 -6.63
CA ILE A 5 38.21 -11.27 -5.32
C ILE A 5 36.81 -10.73 -5.55
N PHE A 6 35.80 -11.47 -5.10
CA PHE A 6 34.43 -10.99 -5.03
C PHE A 6 34.30 -10.13 -3.76
N ILE A 7 34.15 -8.82 -3.93
CA ILE A 7 33.78 -7.91 -2.84
C ILE A 7 32.25 -7.92 -2.75
N LEU A 8 31.74 -8.52 -1.68
CA LEU A 8 30.31 -8.50 -1.36
C LEU A 8 30.00 -7.11 -0.75
N PHE A 9 29.35 -6.24 -1.53
CA PHE A 9 28.77 -5.01 -0.99
C PHE A 9 27.53 -5.37 -0.19
N VAL A 10 27.66 -5.40 1.14
CA VAL A 10 26.52 -5.38 2.05
C VAL A 10 26.03 -3.94 2.12
N GLY A 11 24.96 -3.63 1.38
CA GLY A 11 24.30 -2.33 1.44
C GLY A 11 23.73 -2.13 2.84
N PHE A 12 24.24 -1.13 3.55
CA PHE A 12 23.62 -0.59 4.75
C PHE A 12 22.39 0.20 4.31
N PHE A 13 21.20 -0.39 4.39
CA PHE A 13 19.95 0.37 4.34
C PHE A 13 19.87 1.17 5.65
N GLY A 14 20.21 2.46 5.59
CA GLY A 14 19.91 3.38 6.68
C GLY A 14 18.40 3.46 6.83
N LEU A 15 17.86 3.07 7.98
CA LEU A 15 16.47 3.31 8.34
C LEU A 15 16.33 4.82 8.57
N ILE A 16 15.94 5.55 7.54
CA ILE A 16 15.51 6.94 7.65
C ILE A 16 14.10 6.86 8.23
N ASN A 17 13.94 7.08 9.54
CA ASN A 17 12.63 7.07 10.18
C ASN A 17 11.81 8.27 9.70
N ALA A 18 10.49 8.11 9.65
CA ALA A 18 9.58 9.24 9.71
C ALA A 18 9.95 10.12 10.91
N GLN A 19 9.97 11.44 10.72
CA GLN A 19 10.40 12.38 11.74
C GLN A 19 9.21 13.22 12.18
N GLU A 20 8.19 12.57 12.74
CA GLU A 20 7.09 13.27 13.38
C GLU A 20 7.59 14.09 14.59
N PRO A 21 6.95 15.23 14.89
CA PRO A 21 7.28 16.00 16.08
C PRO A 21 7.17 15.13 17.35
N ASN A 22 8.07 15.36 18.31
CA ASN A 22 8.03 14.62 19.56
C ASN A 22 6.64 14.72 20.22
N GLY A 23 6.03 13.58 20.53
CA GLY A 23 4.71 13.51 21.14
C GLY A 23 3.52 13.80 20.22
N TYR A 24 3.72 13.94 18.90
CA TYR A 24 2.65 14.25 17.94
C TYR A 24 1.48 13.25 18.02
N TYR A 25 1.79 11.96 18.21
CA TYR A 25 0.80 10.89 18.37
C TYR A 25 0.60 10.40 19.81
N SER A 26 1.09 11.13 20.81
CA SER A 26 1.09 10.68 22.22
C SER A 26 -0.28 10.25 22.77
N THR A 27 -1.35 10.86 22.27
CA THR A 27 -2.73 10.61 22.71
C THR A 27 -3.40 9.39 22.06
N VAL A 28 -2.69 8.66 21.20
CA VAL A 28 -3.18 7.43 20.54
C VAL A 28 -2.91 6.18 21.39
N THR A 29 -1.98 6.26 22.35
CA THR A 29 -1.55 5.14 23.19
C THR A 29 -2.72 4.35 23.78
N GLY A 30 -2.76 3.05 23.54
CA GLY A 30 -3.77 2.13 24.08
C GLY A 30 -5.10 2.09 23.32
N LEU A 31 -5.23 2.83 22.22
CA LEU A 31 -6.38 2.74 21.31
C LEU A 31 -6.09 1.75 20.18
N SER A 32 -7.16 1.18 19.60
CA SER A 32 -7.10 0.35 18.39
C SER A 32 -8.39 0.50 17.57
N GLY A 33 -8.44 -0.11 16.38
CA GLY A 33 -9.63 -0.11 15.54
C GLY A 33 -10.12 1.30 15.18
N TYR A 34 -11.43 1.46 15.08
CA TYR A 34 -12.02 2.76 14.72
C TYR A 34 -11.90 3.83 15.82
N ALA A 35 -11.66 3.46 17.08
CA ALA A 35 -11.38 4.44 18.13
C ALA A 35 -10.02 5.12 17.88
N MET A 36 -9.02 4.35 17.50
CA MET A 36 -7.72 4.86 17.08
C MET A 36 -7.82 5.73 15.83
N LYS A 37 -8.53 5.28 14.79
CA LYS A 37 -8.80 6.08 13.58
C LYS A 37 -9.40 7.45 13.91
N THR A 38 -10.43 7.46 14.76
CA THR A 38 -11.09 8.70 15.19
C THR A 38 -10.08 9.62 15.88
N LYS A 39 -9.24 9.07 16.77
CA LYS A 39 -8.23 9.85 17.48
C LYS A 39 -7.15 10.41 16.55
N LEU A 40 -6.68 9.62 15.58
CA LEU A 40 -5.75 10.08 14.56
C LEU A 40 -6.35 11.20 13.72
N GLY A 41 -7.63 11.09 13.35
CA GLY A 41 -8.37 12.14 12.64
C GLY A 41 -8.39 13.47 13.38
N GLU A 42 -8.58 13.44 14.71
CA GLU A 42 -8.47 14.63 15.56
C GLU A 42 -7.06 15.23 15.53
N ILE A 43 -6.02 14.40 15.71
CA ILE A 43 -4.61 14.84 15.76
C ILE A 43 -4.19 15.51 14.45
N ILE A 44 -4.47 14.88 13.31
CA ILE A 44 -4.05 15.39 11.99
C ILE A 44 -4.95 16.51 11.47
N SER A 45 -6.06 16.78 12.16
CA SER A 45 -6.88 17.98 11.96
C SER A 45 -6.44 19.13 12.85
N ALA A 46 -5.91 18.84 14.04
CA ALA A 46 -5.43 19.83 14.99
C ALA A 46 -4.22 20.59 14.42
N GLY A 47 -4.31 21.92 14.43
CA GLY A 47 -3.22 22.79 13.95
C GLY A 47 -3.04 22.85 12.44
N TYR A 48 -3.85 22.14 11.65
CA TYR A 48 -3.79 22.21 10.19
C TYR A 48 -3.93 23.64 9.68
N GLN A 49 -3.06 23.99 8.74
CA GLN A 49 -3.10 25.27 8.03
C GLN A 49 -3.70 25.10 6.64
N THR A 50 -4.95 25.51 6.50
CA THR A 50 -5.63 25.57 5.21
C THR A 50 -4.87 26.46 4.23
N LYS A 51 -4.68 25.96 3.01
CA LYS A 51 -4.13 26.72 1.88
C LYS A 51 -5.21 26.91 0.83
N SER A 52 -5.02 27.86 -0.09
CA SER A 52 -5.87 27.94 -1.27
C SER A 52 -5.54 26.79 -2.23
N TYR A 53 -6.46 26.49 -3.14
CA TYR A 53 -6.24 25.46 -4.16
C TYR A 53 -5.05 25.76 -5.07
N ASP A 54 -4.82 27.03 -5.42
CA ASP A 54 -3.68 27.44 -6.24
C ASP A 54 -2.36 27.40 -5.48
N ASN A 55 -2.39 27.55 -4.15
CA ASN A 55 -1.20 27.46 -3.33
C ASN A 55 -0.60 26.04 -3.30
N LEU A 56 -1.31 24.98 -3.70
CA LEU A 56 -0.72 23.64 -3.81
C LEU A 56 0.56 23.64 -4.68
N TYR A 57 0.60 24.45 -5.74
CA TYR A 57 1.78 24.61 -6.58
C TYR A 57 3.00 25.20 -5.87
N ASN A 58 2.81 25.89 -4.74
CA ASN A 58 3.90 26.40 -3.91
C ASN A 58 4.42 25.32 -2.93
N GLY A 59 3.62 24.29 -2.64
CA GLY A 59 4.03 23.15 -1.82
C GLY A 59 4.86 22.13 -2.61
N TYR A 60 4.46 21.87 -3.87
CA TYR A 60 5.08 20.84 -4.72
C TYR A 60 6.61 20.91 -4.88
N PRO A 61 7.26 22.08 -4.99
CA PRO A 61 8.73 22.14 -5.01
C PRO A 61 9.42 21.55 -3.76
N SER A 62 8.69 21.39 -2.66
CA SER A 62 9.21 20.77 -1.43
C SER A 62 8.71 19.35 -1.21
N THR A 63 7.53 19.01 -1.74
CA THR A 63 6.85 17.73 -1.48
C THR A 63 6.97 16.73 -2.61
N ASP A 64 7.13 17.19 -3.86
CA ASP A 64 6.97 16.39 -5.08
C ASP A 64 8.01 16.79 -6.14
N SER A 65 9.24 17.09 -5.73
CA SER A 65 10.39 17.15 -6.64
C SER A 65 11.03 15.78 -6.75
N ASP A 66 11.31 15.34 -7.98
CA ASP A 66 11.98 14.07 -8.19
C ASP A 66 13.45 14.14 -7.78
N ASN A 67 13.70 13.56 -6.60
CA ASN A 67 15.02 13.32 -6.03
C ASN A 67 15.29 11.83 -5.84
N PHE A 68 14.43 10.96 -6.38
CA PHE A 68 14.40 9.54 -6.05
C PHE A 68 14.72 8.65 -7.26
N TYR A 69 14.12 8.93 -8.41
CA TYR A 69 14.27 8.13 -9.63
C TYR A 69 15.40 8.69 -10.51
N GLU A 70 15.14 9.67 -11.37
CA GLU A 70 16.15 10.37 -12.18
C GLU A 70 16.95 11.38 -11.37
N LYS A 71 16.36 11.90 -10.29
CA LYS A 71 16.97 12.91 -9.40
C LYS A 71 17.29 14.21 -10.12
N ASP A 72 16.44 14.59 -11.07
CA ASP A 72 16.62 15.76 -11.93
C ASP A 72 15.93 17.03 -11.38
N GLY A 73 15.21 16.91 -10.26
CA GLY A 73 14.46 18.01 -9.65
C GLY A 73 13.22 18.43 -10.44
N SER A 74 12.78 17.63 -11.41
CA SER A 74 11.50 17.80 -12.08
C SER A 74 10.33 17.51 -11.12
N VAL A 75 9.11 17.80 -11.56
CA VAL A 75 7.91 17.40 -10.80
C VAL A 75 7.82 15.88 -10.81
N LEU A 76 7.84 15.26 -9.63
CA LEU A 76 7.58 13.83 -9.48
C LEU A 76 6.09 13.56 -9.70
N ASP A 77 5.76 13.20 -10.93
CA ASP A 77 4.42 12.91 -11.41
C ASP A 77 4.22 11.39 -11.52
N ILE A 78 3.39 10.83 -10.62
CA ILE A 78 3.12 9.38 -10.58
C ILE A 78 2.49 8.82 -11.87
N TYR A 79 2.05 9.67 -12.80
CA TYR A 79 1.48 9.30 -14.10
C TYR A 79 2.45 9.45 -15.30
N SER A 80 3.60 10.08 -15.11
CA SER A 80 4.73 10.02 -16.05
C SER A 80 5.81 9.05 -15.58
N GLU A 81 6.00 8.97 -14.26
CA GLU A 81 7.14 8.33 -13.61
C GLU A 81 7.35 6.89 -14.06
N ASN A 82 8.59 6.57 -14.45
CA ASN A 82 9.05 5.26 -14.87
C ASN A 82 10.19 4.76 -13.97
N PRO A 83 9.90 3.94 -12.94
CA PRO A 83 10.90 3.54 -11.95
C PRO A 83 12.10 2.73 -12.48
N THR A 84 12.04 2.29 -13.75
CA THR A 84 13.06 1.43 -14.37
C THR A 84 13.83 2.07 -15.52
N GLY A 85 13.55 3.34 -15.84
CA GLY A 85 14.23 4.07 -16.91
C GLY A 85 13.63 5.46 -17.10
N ALA A 86 14.14 6.24 -18.05
CA ALA A 86 13.71 7.63 -18.19
C ALA A 86 12.18 7.78 -18.35
N ASP A 87 11.67 8.83 -17.71
CA ASP A 87 10.32 9.32 -17.89
C ASP A 87 9.99 9.65 -19.36
N PRO A 88 8.74 9.40 -19.79
CA PRO A 88 8.28 9.71 -21.13
C PRO A 88 8.20 11.22 -21.39
N TYR A 89 8.10 12.02 -20.32
CA TYR A 89 8.07 13.49 -20.30
C TYR A 89 8.17 13.99 -18.86
N ASN A 90 8.79 15.16 -18.66
CA ASN A 90 9.00 15.75 -17.32
C ASN A 90 8.43 17.17 -17.27
N TYR A 91 8.10 17.65 -16.07
CA TYR A 91 7.69 19.04 -15.85
C TYR A 91 8.64 19.79 -14.95
N THR A 92 8.79 21.09 -15.22
CA THR A 92 9.43 22.01 -14.29
C THR A 92 8.38 22.62 -13.37
N HIS A 93 8.64 22.62 -12.06
CA HIS A 93 7.77 23.29 -11.10
C HIS A 93 7.46 24.72 -11.53
N GLY A 94 6.19 25.12 -11.46
CA GLY A 94 5.78 26.48 -11.79
C GLY A 94 5.39 26.68 -13.25
N GLN A 95 5.78 25.78 -14.16
CA GLN A 95 5.58 25.90 -15.61
C GLN A 95 4.50 24.94 -16.11
N LYS A 96 3.84 25.24 -17.23
CA LYS A 96 2.83 24.34 -17.85
C LYS A 96 1.81 23.77 -16.84
N LYS A 97 1.18 24.65 -16.05
CA LYS A 97 0.05 24.32 -15.16
C LYS A 97 -1.26 24.44 -15.95
N CYS A 98 -2.22 23.53 -15.80
CA CYS A 98 -3.41 23.60 -16.65
C CYS A 98 -4.68 22.96 -16.09
N GLY A 99 -5.79 23.23 -16.80
CA GLY A 99 -7.00 22.42 -16.84
C GLY A 99 -7.40 21.98 -18.26
N ASN A 100 -6.58 22.27 -19.28
CA ASN A 100 -6.82 21.91 -20.68
C ASN A 100 -5.60 21.16 -21.21
N TYR A 101 -5.81 20.00 -21.84
CA TYR A 101 -4.79 19.09 -22.36
C TYR A 101 -5.40 18.28 -23.52
N SER A 102 -4.58 17.96 -24.51
CA SER A 102 -4.96 17.09 -25.64
C SER A 102 -4.20 15.77 -25.59
N VAL A 103 -2.92 15.83 -25.22
CA VAL A 103 -2.01 14.67 -25.16
C VAL A 103 -1.23 14.66 -23.84
N GLU A 104 -0.67 13.51 -23.50
CA GLU A 104 0.26 13.37 -22.37
C GLU A 104 1.53 14.19 -22.58
N GLY A 105 1.98 14.91 -21.55
CA GLY A 105 3.13 15.82 -21.58
C GLY A 105 2.79 17.28 -21.88
N ASP A 106 1.52 17.63 -22.11
CA ASP A 106 1.10 19.01 -22.38
C ASP A 106 1.35 19.92 -21.17
N CYS A 107 0.89 19.46 -20.01
CA CYS A 107 0.89 20.21 -18.76
C CYS A 107 0.57 19.29 -17.59
N TYR A 108 0.94 19.71 -16.37
CA TYR A 108 0.56 19.00 -15.15
C TYR A 108 -0.58 19.74 -14.42
N ASN A 109 -1.35 18.96 -13.68
CA ASN A 109 -2.52 19.38 -12.91
C ASN A 109 -2.45 18.78 -11.50
N ARG A 110 -3.47 19.04 -10.69
CA ARG A 110 -3.62 18.57 -9.31
C ARG A 110 -4.60 17.39 -9.33
N GLU A 111 -4.10 16.20 -9.09
CA GLU A 111 -4.88 14.96 -8.97
C GLU A 111 -5.38 14.82 -7.54
N HIS A 112 -6.69 14.95 -7.32
CA HIS A 112 -7.31 14.58 -6.04
C HIS A 112 -7.55 13.07 -6.00
N THR A 113 -6.80 12.34 -5.17
CA THR A 113 -6.97 10.87 -5.08
C THR A 113 -8.40 10.49 -4.66
N VAL A 114 -9.03 11.29 -3.80
CA VAL A 114 -10.49 11.31 -3.64
C VAL A 114 -11.07 12.42 -4.53
N PRO A 115 -11.88 12.11 -5.57
CA PRO A 115 -12.34 13.12 -6.52
C PRO A 115 -13.09 14.27 -5.84
N GLN A 116 -12.74 15.51 -6.19
CA GLN A 116 -13.36 16.70 -5.58
C GLN A 116 -14.88 16.80 -5.77
N SER A 117 -15.43 16.15 -6.80
CA SER A 117 -16.88 16.02 -6.99
C SER A 117 -17.57 15.28 -5.84
N LEU A 118 -16.86 14.46 -5.07
CA LEU A 118 -17.46 13.70 -3.96
C LEU A 118 -17.77 14.56 -2.73
N PHE A 119 -17.06 15.68 -2.59
CA PHE A 119 -17.17 16.60 -1.46
C PHE A 119 -17.43 18.05 -1.89
N ASN A 120 -18.04 18.25 -3.07
CA ASN A 120 -18.41 19.56 -3.63
C ASN A 120 -17.23 20.54 -3.82
N SER A 121 -15.99 20.05 -3.91
CA SER A 121 -14.78 20.88 -3.92
C SER A 121 -14.65 21.78 -2.67
N ASP A 122 -15.25 21.37 -1.54
CA ASP A 122 -15.27 22.15 -0.32
C ASP A 122 -13.90 22.23 0.36
N SER A 123 -13.68 23.36 1.04
CA SER A 123 -12.54 23.54 1.94
C SER A 123 -12.74 22.78 3.26
N PRO A 124 -11.69 22.16 3.85
CA PRO A 124 -10.29 22.23 3.42
C PRO A 124 -9.83 21.08 2.53
N MET A 125 -10.72 20.20 2.09
CA MET A 125 -10.38 18.98 1.34
C MET A 125 -9.80 19.31 -0.04
N VAL A 126 -10.33 20.34 -0.70
CA VAL A 126 -9.90 20.74 -2.05
C VAL A 126 -8.43 21.15 -2.14
N SER A 127 -7.76 21.45 -1.02
CA SER A 127 -6.39 21.96 -0.98
C SER A 127 -5.48 21.26 0.05
N ASP A 128 -5.81 20.03 0.42
CA ASP A 128 -4.99 19.22 1.32
C ASP A 128 -3.96 18.38 0.54
N ILE A 129 -2.69 18.76 0.66
CA ILE A 129 -1.59 18.20 -0.14
C ILE A 129 -1.39 16.70 0.09
N HIS A 130 -1.80 16.15 1.24
CA HIS A 130 -1.63 14.72 1.53
C HIS A 130 -2.42 13.81 0.59
N HIS A 131 -3.51 14.28 -0.02
CA HIS A 131 -4.28 13.51 -1.00
C HIS A 131 -4.28 14.12 -2.41
N ILE A 132 -3.54 15.22 -2.61
CA ILE A 132 -3.48 15.91 -3.89
C ILE A 132 -2.06 15.89 -4.46
N LEU A 133 -1.87 15.11 -5.52
CA LEU A 133 -0.59 14.92 -6.18
C LEU A 133 -0.48 15.81 -7.43
N PRO A 134 0.70 16.35 -7.77
CA PRO A 134 0.90 16.93 -9.09
C PRO A 134 1.04 15.80 -10.12
N THR A 135 0.21 15.80 -11.17
CA THR A 135 0.27 14.76 -12.20
C THR A 135 -0.04 15.26 -13.61
N ASP A 136 0.30 14.50 -14.65
CA ASP A 136 -0.03 14.80 -16.03
C ASP A 136 -1.53 15.07 -16.19
N GLY A 137 -1.84 16.20 -16.82
CA GLY A 137 -3.21 16.65 -17.00
C GLY A 137 -4.04 15.66 -17.82
N LYS A 138 -3.46 15.05 -18.87
CA LYS A 138 -4.18 14.10 -19.72
C LYS A 138 -4.50 12.81 -18.97
N VAL A 139 -3.55 12.22 -18.26
CA VAL A 139 -3.77 10.99 -17.47
C VAL A 139 -4.75 11.25 -16.32
N ASN A 140 -4.62 12.38 -15.60
CA ASN A 140 -5.61 12.85 -14.61
C ASN A 140 -7.01 12.97 -15.24
N GLY A 141 -7.10 13.60 -16.41
CA GLY A 141 -8.35 13.70 -17.16
C GLY A 141 -8.94 12.36 -17.58
N MET A 142 -8.10 11.37 -17.93
CA MET A 142 -8.54 10.01 -18.23
C MET A 142 -9.02 9.28 -16.96
N ARG A 143 -8.37 9.49 -15.82
CA ARG A 143 -8.80 8.96 -14.51
C ARG A 143 -10.15 9.54 -14.10
N SER A 144 -10.41 10.82 -14.37
CA SER A 144 -11.70 11.49 -14.10
C SER A 144 -12.10 11.33 -12.61
N ASN A 145 -13.30 10.83 -12.33
CA ASN A 145 -13.78 10.47 -10.99
C ASN A 145 -13.86 8.96 -10.77
N TYR A 146 -13.20 8.15 -11.61
CA TYR A 146 -13.24 6.71 -11.47
C TYR A 146 -12.47 6.26 -10.21
N PRO A 147 -13.00 5.27 -9.48
CA PRO A 147 -12.29 4.67 -8.36
C PRO A 147 -10.98 4.02 -8.82
N TYR A 148 -10.04 3.88 -7.89
CA TYR A 148 -8.82 3.15 -8.17
C TYR A 148 -9.12 1.64 -8.13
N GLY A 149 -8.53 0.89 -9.04
CA GLY A 149 -8.87 -0.53 -9.20
C GLY A 149 -7.83 -1.30 -10.00
N LYS A 150 -8.01 -2.61 -10.08
CA LYS A 150 -7.25 -3.44 -11.02
C LYS A 150 -8.00 -3.51 -12.34
N VAL A 151 -7.36 -3.10 -13.43
CA VAL A 151 -7.97 -3.07 -14.76
C VAL A 151 -7.75 -4.42 -15.46
N SER A 152 -8.85 -4.99 -15.94
CA SER A 152 -8.83 -6.04 -16.98
C SER A 152 -9.17 -5.41 -18.33
N ASN A 153 -8.52 -5.85 -19.41
CA ASN A 153 -8.79 -5.38 -20.79
C ASN A 153 -8.83 -3.84 -20.90
N PRO A 154 -7.69 -3.15 -20.73
CA PRO A 154 -7.65 -1.69 -20.66
C PRO A 154 -8.22 -1.04 -21.92
N THR A 155 -9.05 -0.02 -21.74
CA THR A 155 -9.56 0.86 -22.82
C THR A 155 -8.63 2.04 -23.07
N TYR A 156 -7.76 2.35 -22.11
CA TYR A 156 -6.67 3.32 -22.23
C TYR A 156 -5.46 2.84 -21.43
N THR A 157 -4.26 3.13 -21.93
CA THR A 157 -2.99 2.91 -21.23
C THR A 157 -2.11 4.13 -21.48
N SER A 158 -1.70 4.78 -20.41
CA SER A 158 -0.77 5.92 -20.43
C SER A 158 0.64 5.47 -20.81
N LYS A 159 1.52 6.43 -21.13
CA LYS A 159 2.92 6.13 -21.48
C LYS A 159 3.70 5.47 -20.35
N ASN A 160 3.38 5.77 -19.08
CA ASN A 160 4.02 5.12 -17.94
C ASN A 160 3.43 3.73 -17.62
N GLY A 161 2.29 3.38 -18.22
CA GLY A 161 1.66 2.07 -18.06
C GLY A 161 0.46 2.05 -17.10
N SER A 162 0.05 3.19 -16.54
CA SER A 162 -1.23 3.33 -15.84
C SER A 162 -2.40 3.09 -16.81
N LYS A 163 -3.49 2.48 -16.34
CA LYS A 163 -4.57 1.95 -17.18
C LYS A 163 -5.94 2.48 -16.75
N LEU A 164 -6.84 2.58 -17.71
CA LEU A 164 -8.28 2.74 -17.45
C LEU A 164 -9.02 1.58 -18.11
N GLY A 165 -10.04 1.03 -17.44
CA GLY A 165 -10.89 0.00 -18.03
C GLY A 165 -11.76 -0.73 -17.02
N PRO A 166 -12.41 -1.84 -17.44
CA PRO A 166 -13.24 -2.66 -16.57
C PRO A 166 -12.48 -3.20 -15.35
N ASN A 167 -13.09 -3.06 -14.17
CA ASN A 167 -12.55 -3.57 -12.92
C ASN A 167 -12.50 -5.10 -12.89
N SER A 168 -11.41 -5.61 -12.31
CA SER A 168 -11.18 -7.03 -12.04
C SER A 168 -11.09 -7.36 -10.54
N SER A 169 -11.15 -6.35 -9.66
CA SER A 169 -11.15 -6.56 -8.21
C SER A 169 -12.55 -6.99 -7.72
N PRO A 170 -12.67 -7.98 -6.82
CA PRO A 170 -13.96 -8.40 -6.30
C PRO A 170 -14.73 -7.26 -5.60
N GLY A 171 -16.06 -7.25 -5.77
CA GLY A 171 -16.96 -6.34 -5.04
C GLY A 171 -17.37 -5.06 -5.78
N TYR A 172 -16.87 -4.81 -6.99
CA TYR A 172 -17.31 -3.69 -7.83
C TYR A 172 -17.31 -4.04 -9.32
N GLY A 173 -18.41 -3.78 -10.02
CA GLY A 173 -18.58 -4.01 -11.46
C GLY A 173 -18.69 -2.68 -12.21
N GLY A 174 -17.57 -2.02 -12.48
CA GLY A 174 -17.53 -0.74 -13.17
C GLY A 174 -16.15 -0.42 -13.75
N THR A 175 -15.99 0.80 -14.27
CA THR A 175 -14.70 1.29 -14.77
C THR A 175 -13.84 1.77 -13.60
N VAL A 176 -12.57 1.39 -13.60
CA VAL A 176 -11.56 1.80 -12.63
C VAL A 176 -10.31 2.31 -13.33
N PHE A 177 -9.50 3.07 -12.59
CA PHE A 177 -8.16 3.46 -12.98
C PHE A 177 -7.12 2.68 -12.18
N GLU A 178 -6.12 2.12 -12.86
CA GLU A 178 -5.02 1.37 -12.24
C GLU A 178 -3.70 2.14 -12.42
N PRO A 179 -3.10 2.68 -11.35
CA PRO A 179 -1.75 3.23 -11.42
C PRO A 179 -0.72 2.09 -11.59
N ILE A 180 0.50 2.42 -11.98
CA ILE A 180 1.59 1.43 -11.94
C ILE A 180 1.85 0.93 -10.52
N ASN A 181 2.51 -0.23 -10.40
CA ASN A 181 2.67 -0.89 -9.10
C ASN A 181 3.45 -0.07 -8.06
N GLU A 182 4.37 0.79 -8.50
CA GLU A 182 5.22 1.63 -7.64
C GLU A 182 4.45 2.64 -6.78
N PHE A 183 3.23 3.04 -7.19
CA PHE A 183 2.48 4.10 -6.51
C PHE A 183 1.16 3.61 -5.90
N LYS A 184 0.96 2.30 -5.84
CA LYS A 184 -0.29 1.70 -5.34
C LYS A 184 -0.43 1.90 -3.83
N GLY A 185 0.65 1.74 -3.10
CA GLY A 185 0.77 1.97 -1.66
C GLY A 185 0.58 3.44 -1.31
N ASP A 186 1.19 4.35 -2.08
CA ASP A 186 1.06 5.80 -1.93
C ASP A 186 -0.40 6.24 -2.06
N ILE A 187 -1.08 5.76 -3.11
CA ILE A 187 -2.51 6.02 -3.32
C ILE A 187 -3.35 5.42 -2.18
N ALA A 188 -3.05 4.19 -1.75
CA ALA A 188 -3.75 3.57 -0.62
C ALA A 188 -3.63 4.39 0.66
N ARG A 189 -2.42 4.78 1.04
CA ARG A 189 -2.18 5.61 2.23
C ARG A 189 -2.79 7.00 2.09
N GLY A 190 -2.87 7.56 0.87
CA GLY A 190 -3.57 8.82 0.59
C GLY A 190 -5.08 8.75 0.82
N LEU A 191 -5.77 7.71 0.32
CA LEU A 191 -7.21 7.53 0.54
C LEU A 191 -7.53 7.16 2.00
N LEU A 192 -6.73 6.29 2.64
CA LEU A 192 -6.89 5.94 4.05
C LEU A 192 -6.72 7.17 4.96
N TYR A 193 -5.74 8.02 4.65
CA TYR A 193 -5.57 9.32 5.29
C TYR A 193 -6.81 10.21 5.15
N PHE A 194 -7.33 10.34 3.91
CA PHE A 194 -8.49 11.21 3.65
C PHE A 194 -9.69 10.82 4.52
N VAL A 195 -10.06 9.53 4.55
CA VAL A 195 -11.21 9.05 5.32
C VAL A 195 -10.97 9.06 6.83
N THR A 196 -9.72 9.15 7.27
CA THR A 196 -9.35 9.30 8.67
C THR A 196 -9.47 10.76 9.09
N ARG A 197 -8.84 11.67 8.34
CA ARG A 197 -8.88 13.11 8.63
C ARG A 197 -10.29 13.69 8.57
N TYR A 198 -11.02 13.33 7.52
CA TYR A 198 -12.34 13.90 7.25
C TYR A 198 -13.50 13.05 7.73
N GLN A 199 -13.24 12.11 8.66
CA GLN A 199 -14.25 11.18 9.19
C GLN A 199 -15.56 11.88 9.60
N THR A 200 -15.48 13.03 10.28
CA THR A 200 -16.66 13.77 10.76
C THR A 200 -17.50 14.41 9.65
N ARG A 201 -16.99 14.48 8.41
CA ARG A 201 -17.66 15.04 7.24
C ARG A 201 -18.13 13.98 6.23
N LEU A 202 -17.68 12.73 6.37
CA LEU A 202 -17.94 11.67 5.39
C LEU A 202 -19.44 11.45 5.14
N SER A 203 -20.30 11.62 6.14
CA SER A 203 -21.74 11.43 6.00
C SER A 203 -22.41 12.43 5.05
N SER A 204 -21.78 13.57 4.76
CA SER A 204 -22.28 14.54 3.78
C SER A 204 -21.73 14.34 2.37
N PHE A 205 -20.78 13.43 2.18
CA PHE A 205 -20.16 13.20 0.88
C PHE A 205 -20.99 12.22 0.05
N SER A 206 -20.80 12.27 -1.26
CA SER A 206 -21.30 11.22 -2.14
C SER A 206 -20.34 10.03 -2.16
N SER A 207 -20.88 8.82 -2.35
CA SER A 207 -20.05 7.61 -2.30
C SER A 207 -19.03 7.55 -3.43
N GLY A 208 -19.46 7.81 -4.69
CA GLY A 208 -18.61 7.59 -5.87
C GLY A 208 -18.13 6.14 -6.06
N ASN A 209 -18.71 5.19 -5.31
CA ASN A 209 -18.17 3.83 -5.10
C ASN A 209 -16.77 3.79 -4.46
N ILE A 210 -16.26 4.91 -3.94
CA ILE A 210 -14.97 5.03 -3.24
C ILE A 210 -15.21 5.12 -1.74
N LEU A 211 -16.10 6.02 -1.34
CA LEU A 211 -16.41 6.34 0.05
C LEU A 211 -17.64 5.57 0.54
N ASN A 212 -17.76 5.44 1.86
CA ASN A 212 -18.93 4.88 2.53
C ASN A 212 -19.56 5.91 3.49
N PRO A 213 -20.41 6.84 2.97
CA PRO A 213 -21.03 7.89 3.78
C PRO A 213 -21.95 7.35 4.89
N SER A 214 -22.52 6.15 4.73
CA SER A 214 -23.39 5.53 5.74
C SER A 214 -22.61 4.85 6.86
N ASN A 215 -21.30 4.62 6.70
CA ASN A 215 -20.41 4.13 7.75
C ASN A 215 -19.09 4.93 7.79
N PRO A 216 -19.10 6.16 8.38
CA PRO A 216 -17.91 7.01 8.48
C PRO A 216 -16.73 6.37 9.24
N ASN A 217 -17.00 5.42 10.15
CA ASN A 217 -15.95 4.71 10.87
C ASN A 217 -15.08 3.90 9.89
N GLN A 218 -15.71 3.09 9.02
CA GLN A 218 -15.01 2.40 7.92
C GLN A 218 -14.47 3.40 6.89
N GLY A 219 -15.32 4.35 6.51
CA GLY A 219 -15.05 5.50 5.66
C GLY A 219 -14.92 5.23 4.16
N LEU A 220 -14.37 4.09 3.77
CA LEU A 220 -14.28 3.62 2.37
C LEU A 220 -15.35 2.58 2.07
N ALA A 221 -15.76 2.46 0.81
CA ALA A 221 -16.56 1.34 0.33
C ALA A 221 -15.81 0.03 0.59
N THR A 222 -16.49 -1.05 0.95
CA THR A 222 -15.82 -2.29 1.41
C THR A 222 -14.89 -2.87 0.36
N TRP A 223 -15.28 -2.84 -0.92
CA TRP A 223 -14.45 -3.34 -2.01
C TRP A 223 -13.17 -2.50 -2.20
N GLU A 224 -13.31 -1.17 -2.14
CA GLU A 224 -12.21 -0.20 -2.26
C GLU A 224 -11.25 -0.37 -1.08
N LEU A 225 -11.77 -0.42 0.15
CA LEU A 225 -10.98 -0.66 1.35
C LEU A 225 -10.15 -1.94 1.22
N ASN A 226 -10.79 -3.06 0.84
CA ASN A 226 -10.09 -4.33 0.69
C ASN A 226 -8.94 -4.25 -0.33
N LEU A 227 -9.14 -3.53 -1.43
CA LEU A 227 -8.10 -3.32 -2.43
C LEU A 227 -6.97 -2.42 -1.91
N LEU A 228 -7.29 -1.31 -1.24
CA LEU A 228 -6.28 -0.39 -0.72
C LEU A 228 -5.46 -1.04 0.40
N LEU A 229 -6.07 -1.87 1.25
CA LEU A 229 -5.33 -2.69 2.22
C LEU A 229 -4.36 -3.65 1.53
N LEU A 230 -4.74 -4.22 0.37
CA LEU A 230 -3.86 -5.10 -0.40
C LEU A 230 -2.68 -4.31 -0.96
N TRP A 231 -2.96 -3.16 -1.56
CA TRP A 231 -1.94 -2.29 -2.14
C TRP A 231 -0.97 -1.77 -1.08
N HIS A 232 -1.48 -1.34 0.06
CA HIS A 232 -0.65 -0.95 1.21
C HIS A 232 0.31 -2.07 1.66
N GLN A 233 -0.12 -3.34 1.62
CA GLN A 233 0.72 -4.49 1.98
C GLN A 233 1.73 -4.86 0.89
N GLN A 234 1.35 -4.69 -0.38
CA GLN A 234 2.20 -5.05 -1.53
C GLN A 234 3.22 -3.98 -1.87
N ASP A 235 2.96 -2.74 -1.50
CA ASP A 235 3.77 -1.56 -1.77
C ASP A 235 4.03 -0.80 -0.45
N PRO A 236 5.11 -1.17 0.28
CA PRO A 236 5.48 -0.57 1.56
C PRO A 236 5.77 0.93 1.47
N VAL A 237 5.88 1.60 2.62
CA VAL A 237 6.22 3.03 2.65
C VAL A 237 7.59 3.27 2.02
N SER A 238 7.65 4.18 1.05
CA SER A 238 8.87 4.56 0.34
C SER A 238 9.60 5.75 0.97
N GLU A 239 10.87 5.95 0.63
CA GLU A 239 11.63 7.14 1.04
C GLU A 239 10.97 8.43 0.54
N ARG A 240 10.44 8.40 -0.69
CA ARG A 240 9.65 9.48 -1.29
C ARG A 240 8.50 9.90 -0.38
N GLU A 241 7.71 8.94 0.10
CA GLU A 241 6.57 9.25 0.97
C GLU A 241 6.98 9.85 2.30
N ILE A 242 8.07 9.35 2.90
CA ILE A 242 8.59 9.88 4.17
C ILE A 242 9.01 11.35 3.98
N VAL A 243 9.78 11.65 2.93
CA VAL A 243 10.21 13.02 2.61
C VAL A 243 9.02 13.91 2.32
N ARG A 244 8.07 13.42 1.50
CA ARG A 244 6.83 14.13 1.18
C ARG A 244 6.01 14.43 2.43
N ASN A 245 5.87 13.48 3.36
CA ASN A 245 5.11 13.65 4.60
C ASN A 245 5.77 14.70 5.52
N ASN A 246 7.10 14.70 5.61
CA ASN A 246 7.86 15.71 6.36
C ASN A 246 7.71 17.12 5.75
N ALA A 247 7.79 17.25 4.43
CA ALA A 247 7.60 18.51 3.73
C ALA A 247 6.14 19.01 3.84
N ALA A 248 5.16 18.11 3.71
CA ALA A 248 3.75 18.41 3.90
C ALA A 248 3.46 18.89 5.33
N TYR A 249 4.09 18.30 6.35
CA TYR A 249 4.01 18.81 7.73
C TYR A 249 4.54 20.24 7.86
N THR A 250 5.67 20.53 7.21
CA THR A 250 6.22 21.89 7.19
C THR A 250 5.24 22.87 6.55
N TYR A 251 4.59 22.44 5.45
CA TYR A 251 3.69 23.25 4.64
C TYR A 251 2.29 23.46 5.27
N GLN A 252 1.65 22.42 5.78
CA GLN A 252 0.26 22.42 6.26
C GLN A 252 0.06 22.00 7.72
N LYS A 253 1.14 21.64 8.43
CA LYS A 253 1.13 21.29 9.88
C LYS A 253 0.34 20.04 10.25
N ASN A 254 -0.04 19.23 9.26
CA ASN A 254 -0.61 17.90 9.41
C ASN A 254 0.31 16.84 8.79
N ARG A 255 0.19 15.60 9.28
CA ARG A 255 0.92 14.43 8.79
C ARG A 255 -0.04 13.36 8.31
N ASN A 256 0.42 12.52 7.39
CA ASN A 256 -0.23 11.25 7.09
C ASN A 256 0.26 10.19 8.10
N PRO A 257 -0.60 9.73 9.04
CA PRO A 257 -0.19 8.80 10.08
C PRO A 257 0.14 7.42 9.52
N PHE A 258 -0.34 7.07 8.32
CA PHE A 258 -0.08 5.78 7.69
C PHE A 258 1.23 5.73 6.92
N VAL A 259 1.90 6.89 6.75
CA VAL A 259 3.30 6.96 6.31
C VAL A 259 4.23 6.87 7.52
N ASP A 260 3.85 7.50 8.65
CA ASP A 260 4.66 7.47 9.87
C ASP A 260 4.61 6.12 10.57
N HIS A 261 3.41 5.54 10.62
CA HIS A 261 3.09 4.29 11.29
C HIS A 261 2.24 3.42 10.37
N PRO A 262 2.84 2.81 9.33
CA PRO A 262 2.11 1.95 8.40
C PRO A 262 1.42 0.78 9.10
N GLU A 263 1.95 0.28 10.21
CA GLU A 263 1.35 -0.77 11.03
C GLU A 263 -0.07 -0.42 11.52
N TRP A 264 -0.38 0.87 11.71
CA TRP A 264 -1.69 1.32 12.18
C TRP A 264 -2.80 1.08 11.17
N VAL A 265 -2.48 0.91 9.88
CA VAL A 265 -3.47 0.49 8.89
C VAL A 265 -4.07 -0.86 9.28
N THR A 266 -3.22 -1.81 9.70
CA THR A 266 -3.66 -3.13 10.14
C THR A 266 -4.35 -3.07 11.51
N GLU A 267 -3.89 -2.22 12.42
CA GLU A 267 -4.54 -2.05 13.74
C GLU A 267 -5.95 -1.45 13.66
N ILE A 268 -6.21 -0.64 12.62
CA ILE A 268 -7.51 0.02 12.43
C ILE A 268 -8.47 -0.84 11.61
N TRP A 269 -8.05 -1.33 10.44
CA TRP A 269 -8.93 -1.99 9.47
C TRP A 269 -8.66 -3.49 9.33
N GLY A 270 -7.57 -4.01 9.89
CA GLY A 270 -7.13 -5.38 9.68
C GLY A 270 -6.35 -5.59 8.38
N LEU A 271 -6.09 -6.85 8.05
CA LEU A 271 -5.43 -7.25 6.81
C LEU A 271 -6.42 -7.28 5.64
N SER A 272 -5.92 -7.07 4.42
CA SER A 272 -6.76 -7.25 3.24
C SER A 272 -7.24 -8.69 3.10
N PRO A 273 -8.55 -8.92 2.85
CA PRO A 273 -9.04 -10.26 2.48
C PRO A 273 -8.66 -10.65 1.04
N LEU A 274 -8.08 -9.73 0.25
CA LEU A 274 -7.70 -9.95 -1.16
C LEU A 274 -6.23 -10.37 -1.34
N ALA A 275 -5.44 -10.45 -0.27
CA ALA A 275 -4.02 -10.84 -0.31
C ALA A 275 -3.76 -12.33 -0.63
N VAL A 276 -4.75 -13.02 -1.22
CA VAL A 276 -4.84 -14.47 -1.49
C VAL A 276 -5.08 -15.28 -0.22
N ASP A 277 -6.23 -15.99 -0.17
CA ASP A 277 -6.63 -17.13 0.70
C ASP A 277 -6.22 -17.22 2.18
N ASP A 278 -5.76 -16.13 2.80
CA ASP A 278 -5.25 -16.15 4.17
C ASP A 278 -6.22 -15.51 5.19
N ALA A 279 -7.48 -15.28 4.80
CA ALA A 279 -8.57 -15.07 5.78
C ALA A 279 -8.97 -16.37 6.53
N SER A 280 -8.20 -17.45 6.34
CA SER A 280 -8.13 -18.57 7.27
C SER A 280 -6.69 -18.89 7.67
N PHE A 281 -5.94 -17.90 8.16
CA PHE A 281 -4.75 -18.11 9.01
C PHE A 281 -5.01 -18.99 10.27
N SER A 282 -6.18 -19.62 10.39
CA SER A 282 -6.57 -20.53 11.47
C SER A 282 -7.36 -21.76 10.96
N LYS A 283 -6.84 -22.47 9.96
CA LYS A 283 -6.97 -23.95 10.00
C LYS A 283 -5.62 -24.53 10.38
N ASN A 284 -5.37 -24.52 11.68
CA ASN A 284 -4.08 -24.83 12.26
C ASN A 284 -3.69 -26.28 11.99
N LEU A 285 -2.63 -26.46 11.21
CA LEU A 285 -1.80 -27.64 11.40
C LEU A 285 -1.07 -27.49 12.73
N THR A 286 -1.01 -28.57 13.48
CA THR A 286 -0.22 -28.70 14.70
C THR A 286 0.91 -29.68 14.42
N ILE A 287 2.12 -29.32 14.84
CA ILE A 287 3.31 -30.16 14.70
C ILE A 287 3.74 -30.65 16.07
N ALA A 288 3.96 -31.96 16.17
CA ALA A 288 4.57 -32.59 17.34
C ALA A 288 5.70 -33.55 16.92
N PRO A 289 6.83 -33.59 17.65
CA PRO A 289 7.22 -32.66 18.71
C PRO A 289 7.59 -31.29 18.14
N ASN A 290 7.44 -30.23 18.93
CA ASN A 290 7.97 -28.89 18.63
C ASN A 290 8.52 -28.27 19.93
N PRO A 291 9.85 -28.11 20.09
CA PRO A 291 10.90 -28.30 19.09
C PRO A 291 11.11 -29.75 18.62
N VAL A 292 11.47 -29.93 17.35
CA VAL A 292 11.77 -31.20 16.71
C VAL A 292 13.22 -31.57 17.02
N LYS A 293 13.44 -32.62 17.82
CA LYS A 293 14.78 -33.12 18.19
C LYS A 293 15.32 -34.23 17.28
N GLY A 294 14.53 -34.62 16.29
CA GLY A 294 14.86 -35.69 15.34
C GLY A 294 14.57 -35.24 13.92
N ASN A 295 14.39 -36.21 13.03
CA ASN A 295 14.07 -35.94 11.62
C ASN A 295 12.59 -36.17 11.30
N THR A 296 11.72 -36.29 12.30
CA THR A 296 10.33 -36.69 12.06
C THR A 296 9.38 -35.74 12.78
N ILE A 297 8.37 -35.28 12.05
CA ILE A 297 7.27 -34.49 12.59
C ILE A 297 5.94 -35.21 12.36
N GLN A 298 5.07 -35.17 13.35
CA GLN A 298 3.67 -35.56 13.23
C GLN A 298 2.84 -34.30 12.99
N VAL A 299 1.96 -34.35 11.99
CA VAL A 299 1.14 -33.22 11.54
C VAL A 299 -0.33 -33.55 11.81
N THR A 300 -1.00 -32.76 12.64
CA THR A 300 -2.42 -32.90 12.94
C THR A 300 -3.19 -31.66 12.50
N GLY A 301 -4.43 -31.80 12.03
CA GLY A 301 -5.24 -30.67 11.55
C GLY A 301 -6.72 -30.99 11.48
N ASP A 302 -7.56 -29.96 11.28
CA ASP A 302 -9.04 -30.01 11.40
C ASP A 302 -9.76 -30.60 10.15
N LYS A 303 -9.03 -31.19 9.19
CA LYS A 303 -9.56 -31.75 7.93
C LYS A 303 -8.82 -33.03 7.51
N ASP A 304 -9.36 -33.75 6.52
CA ASP A 304 -8.71 -34.88 5.84
C ASP A 304 -7.39 -34.46 5.17
N LEU A 305 -6.25 -34.79 5.78
CA LEU A 305 -4.93 -34.44 5.26
C LEU A 305 -4.57 -35.22 3.98
N LYS A 306 -5.21 -36.36 3.71
CA LYS A 306 -4.87 -37.22 2.55
C LYS A 306 -5.18 -36.55 1.21
N GLN A 307 -6.02 -35.52 1.19
CA GLN A 307 -6.35 -34.77 -0.02
C GLN A 307 -5.13 -34.03 -0.61
N PHE A 308 -4.12 -33.72 0.21
CA PHE A 308 -2.99 -32.92 -0.23
C PHE A 308 -1.95 -33.76 -0.98
N LYS A 309 -1.65 -33.32 -2.20
CA LYS A 309 -0.66 -33.96 -3.08
C LYS A 309 0.76 -33.47 -2.85
N LYS A 310 0.95 -32.30 -2.23
CA LYS A 310 2.27 -31.71 -1.98
C LYS A 310 2.30 -30.95 -0.66
N ALA A 311 3.43 -31.04 0.04
CA ALA A 311 3.80 -30.15 1.13
C ALA A 311 5.19 -29.55 0.87
N PHE A 312 5.41 -28.35 1.40
CA PHE A 312 6.64 -27.59 1.27
C PHE A 312 7.13 -27.16 2.65
N ILE A 313 8.44 -27.13 2.83
CA ILE A 313 9.08 -26.60 4.03
C ILE A 313 9.91 -25.41 3.60
N TYR A 314 9.65 -24.25 4.22
CA TYR A 314 10.38 -23.01 3.99
C TYR A 314 11.21 -22.64 5.21
N ASN A 315 12.37 -22.02 4.98
CA ASN A 315 13.12 -21.34 6.05
C ASN A 315 12.62 -19.89 6.24
N THR A 316 13.20 -19.16 7.19
CA THR A 316 12.78 -17.78 7.52
C THR A 316 13.05 -16.74 6.44
N ILE A 317 13.88 -17.05 5.45
CA ILE A 317 14.13 -16.18 4.28
C ILE A 317 13.23 -16.54 3.08
N GLY A 318 12.27 -17.45 3.26
CA GLY A 318 11.31 -17.85 2.22
C GLY A 318 11.84 -18.88 1.22
N GLN A 319 13.04 -19.43 1.42
CA GLN A 319 13.58 -20.47 0.55
C GLN A 319 12.90 -21.82 0.83
N ASN A 320 12.40 -22.48 -0.20
CA ASN A 320 11.92 -23.87 -0.11
C ASN A 320 13.10 -24.81 0.11
N VAL A 321 13.18 -25.41 1.30
CA VAL A 321 14.26 -26.34 1.70
C VAL A 321 13.86 -27.81 1.55
N GLN A 322 12.56 -28.11 1.40
CA GLN A 322 12.09 -29.46 1.18
C GLN A 322 10.69 -29.49 0.57
N THR A 323 10.54 -30.22 -0.55
CA THR A 323 9.24 -30.59 -1.14
C THR A 323 8.94 -32.05 -0.82
N ILE A 324 7.72 -32.33 -0.36
CA ILE A 324 7.20 -33.68 -0.09
C ILE A 324 6.00 -33.94 -1.00
N GLU A 325 6.09 -34.95 -1.85
CA GLU A 325 4.98 -35.42 -2.67
C GLU A 325 4.13 -36.42 -1.86
N ASN A 326 2.81 -36.31 -1.99
CA ASN A 326 1.83 -37.17 -1.31
C ASN A 326 2.06 -37.31 0.21
N PRO A 327 2.25 -36.18 0.93
CA PRO A 327 2.80 -36.15 2.29
C PRO A 327 2.03 -36.96 3.34
N PHE A 328 0.74 -37.22 3.11
CA PHE A 328 -0.14 -37.83 4.10
C PHE A 328 -0.76 -39.16 3.65
N GLN A 329 -0.29 -39.76 2.55
CA GLN A 329 -0.86 -41.03 2.05
C GLN A 329 -0.56 -42.23 2.97
N ASN A 330 0.61 -42.23 3.61
CA ASN A 330 1.08 -43.31 4.48
C ASN A 330 1.05 -42.90 5.97
N GLY A 331 0.06 -42.09 6.36
CA GLY A 331 -0.08 -41.54 7.70
C GLY A 331 0.32 -40.07 7.81
N ASN A 332 0.20 -39.51 9.00
CA ASN A 332 0.31 -38.08 9.25
C ASN A 332 1.72 -37.63 9.64
N THR A 333 2.74 -38.32 9.13
CA THR A 333 4.12 -38.16 9.56
C THR A 333 4.99 -37.73 8.40
N ILE A 334 5.79 -36.68 8.58
CA ILE A 334 6.74 -36.18 7.57
C ILE A 334 8.16 -36.35 8.10
N THR A 335 9.03 -36.93 7.27
CA THR A 335 10.47 -37.00 7.54
C THR A 335 11.20 -35.79 6.96
N LEU A 336 11.86 -35.03 7.82
CA LEU A 336 12.72 -33.88 7.49
C LEU A 336 14.08 -34.33 6.94
N LYS A 337 14.56 -33.67 5.88
CA LYS A 337 15.85 -33.97 5.24
C LYS A 337 17.00 -33.19 5.88
N ASN A 338 17.43 -33.61 7.08
CA ASN A 338 18.58 -33.05 7.80
C ASN A 338 18.58 -31.52 7.84
N LEU A 339 17.43 -30.94 8.20
CA LEU A 339 17.31 -29.49 8.34
C LEU A 339 18.22 -29.00 9.47
N PRO A 340 19.03 -27.94 9.25
CA PRO A 340 19.77 -27.30 10.34
C PRO A 340 18.87 -26.84 11.48
N LYS A 341 19.45 -26.57 12.66
CA LYS A 341 18.72 -25.93 13.76
C LYS A 341 18.15 -24.59 13.29
N GLY A 342 16.87 -24.35 13.53
CA GLY A 342 16.22 -23.13 13.04
C GLY A 342 14.70 -23.17 13.06
N VAL A 343 14.12 -22.07 12.57
CA VAL A 343 12.67 -21.90 12.43
C VAL A 343 12.27 -22.22 10.99
N TYR A 344 11.21 -23.01 10.86
CA TYR A 344 10.69 -23.45 9.57
C TYR A 344 9.18 -23.31 9.51
N ILE A 345 8.66 -23.21 8.28
CA ILE A 345 7.21 -23.17 7.99
C ILE A 345 6.89 -24.38 7.11
N LEU A 346 5.98 -25.23 7.58
CA LEU A 346 5.34 -26.27 6.77
C LEU A 346 4.12 -25.65 6.07
N LYS A 347 3.99 -25.83 4.75
CA LYS A 347 2.83 -25.39 3.96
C LYS A 347 2.30 -26.53 3.09
N THR A 348 1.00 -26.74 3.05
CA THR A 348 0.32 -27.75 2.21
C THR A 348 -1.07 -27.25 1.80
N GLY A 349 -1.29 -27.05 0.50
CA GLY A 349 -2.46 -26.32 0.02
C GLY A 349 -2.55 -24.93 0.66
N GLU A 350 -3.71 -24.64 1.28
CA GLU A 350 -3.97 -23.43 2.07
C GLU A 350 -3.48 -23.53 3.53
N LEU A 351 -3.12 -24.73 4.00
CA LEU A 351 -2.72 -24.93 5.40
C LEU A 351 -1.24 -24.63 5.62
N ASN A 352 -0.92 -23.99 6.74
CA ASN A 352 0.47 -23.77 7.14
C ASN A 352 0.66 -23.82 8.67
N THR A 353 1.89 -24.06 9.12
CA THR A 353 2.27 -23.97 10.54
C THR A 353 3.78 -23.83 10.72
N LYS A 354 4.19 -23.15 11.80
CA LYS A 354 5.59 -22.95 12.17
C LYS A 354 6.07 -24.06 13.10
N PHE A 355 7.31 -24.51 12.92
CA PHE A 355 8.00 -25.39 13.86
C PHE A 355 9.48 -25.01 14.02
N ILE A 356 10.09 -25.48 15.11
CA ILE A 356 11.49 -25.27 15.43
C ILE A 356 12.20 -26.62 15.33
N VAL A 357 13.35 -26.68 14.64
CA VAL A 357 14.28 -27.81 14.71
C VAL A 357 15.37 -27.46 15.72
N ASP A 358 15.54 -28.31 16.74
CA ASP A 358 16.57 -28.20 17.78
C ASP A 358 17.59 -29.33 17.67
#